data_AF-A0A7L4KGG5-F1
#
_entry.id   AF-A0A7L4KGG5-F1
#
_cell.length_a   1.000
_cell.length_b   1.000
_cell.length_c   1.000
_cell.angle_alpha   90.00
_cell.angle_beta   90.00
_cell.angle_gamma   90.00
#
_symmetry.space_group_name_H-M   'P 1'
#
loop_
_entity.id
_entity.type
_entity.pdbx_description
1 polymer ?
#
loop_
_entity_poly.entity_id
_entity_poly.type
_entity_poly.pdbx_seq_one_letter_code
_entity_poly.pdbx_strand_id
1 'polypeptide(L)' 'ANEIEIRAEGNSRFTYGVTEDGCTSHTGAWGKTVIEYKTTKTSRLPIIDLAPMDVGAPDQEFGIKIGPVCFL' A
#
# COMPACT_ATOMS: atom_id res chain seq x y z
N ALA A 1 -14.34 -13.13 5.37
CA ALA A 1 -13.01 -12.63 4.98
C ALA A 1 -12.34 -12.14 6.25
N ASN A 2 -11.03 -12.33 6.44
CA ASN A 2 -10.37 -11.74 7.60
C ASN A 2 -10.29 -10.23 7.36
N GLU A 3 -10.99 -9.42 8.15
CA GLU A 3 -10.98 -7.95 8.11
C GLU A 3 -9.66 -7.42 8.70
N ILE A 4 -8.56 -7.75 8.04
CA ILE A 4 -7.21 -7.40 8.49
C ILE A 4 -6.73 -6.23 7.67
N GLU A 5 -6.37 -5.16 8.36
CA GLU A 5 -5.65 -4.03 7.78
C GLU A 5 -4.14 -4.23 7.89
N ILE A 6 -3.43 -3.80 6.85
CA ILE A 6 -1.97 -3.74 6.82
C ILE A 6 -1.59 -2.26 6.79
N ARG A 7 -0.72 -1.81 7.69
CA ARG A 7 -0.44 -0.39 7.95
C ARG A 7 1.06 -0.08 7.89
N ALA A 8 1.44 1.20 7.88
CA ALA A 8 2.84 1.62 7.92
C ALA A 8 3.53 1.28 9.25
N GLU A 9 2.80 1.44 10.36
CA GLU A 9 3.31 1.30 11.72
C GLU A 9 2.39 0.44 12.59
N GLY A 10 2.90 -0.04 13.72
CA GLY A 10 2.17 -0.84 14.69
C GLY A 10 2.70 -2.27 14.82
N ASN A 11 1.81 -3.24 14.94
CA ASN A 11 2.21 -4.64 15.09
C ASN A 11 2.94 -5.13 13.84
N SER A 12 4.20 -5.54 13.99
CA SER A 12 5.08 -5.94 12.89
C SER A 12 4.54 -7.07 12.01
N ARG A 13 3.57 -7.87 12.50
CA ARG A 13 2.89 -8.89 11.69
C ARG A 13 1.93 -8.30 10.65
N PHE A 14 1.56 -7.03 10.77
CA PHE A 14 0.60 -6.31 9.94
C PHE A 14 1.20 -5.01 9.37
N THR A 15 2.53 -4.88 9.39
CA THR A 15 3.22 -3.76 8.74
C THR A 15 3.70 -4.16 7.35
N TYR A 16 3.47 -3.30 6.36
CA TYR A 16 4.05 -3.47 5.03
C TYR A 16 5.48 -2.93 4.97
N GLY A 17 6.26 -3.38 3.98
CA GLY A 17 7.52 -2.78 3.58
C GLY A 17 7.35 -1.81 2.42
N VAL A 18 8.30 -0.90 2.26
CA VAL A 18 8.36 0.05 1.14
C VAL A 18 9.71 -0.15 0.43
N THR A 19 9.68 -0.37 -0.88
CA THR A 19 10.90 -0.59 -1.68
C THR A 19 11.33 0.64 -2.48
N GLU A 20 10.40 1.55 -2.77
CA GLU A 20 10.62 2.82 -3.45
C GLU A 20 9.60 3.82 -2.94
N ASP A 21 10.02 5.06 -2.64
CA ASP A 21 9.12 6.13 -2.21
C ASP A 21 9.48 7.48 -2.84
N GLY A 22 8.70 7.87 -3.85
CA GLY A 22 8.80 9.16 -4.53
C GLY A 22 7.66 10.13 -4.19
N CYS A 23 6.76 9.78 -3.25
CA CYS A 23 5.56 10.58 -2.93
C CYS A 23 5.72 11.39 -1.63
N THR A 24 6.95 11.64 -1.20
CA THR A 24 7.27 12.26 0.10
C THR A 24 6.96 13.76 0.21
N SER A 25 6.66 14.43 -0.91
CA SER A 25 6.34 15.86 -0.96
C SER A 25 5.46 16.20 -2.17
N HIS A 26 4.72 17.31 -2.08
CA HIS A 26 3.86 17.81 -3.16
C HIS A 26 4.69 18.60 -4.18
N THR A 27 5.02 17.96 -5.31
CA THR A 27 5.84 18.58 -6.37
C THR A 27 5.04 19.03 -7.59
N GLY A 28 3.77 18.61 -7.70
CA GLY A 28 2.96 18.78 -8.91
C GLY A 28 3.35 17.86 -10.08
N ALA A 29 4.32 16.97 -9.90
CA ALA A 29 4.72 15.95 -10.87
C ALA A 29 4.33 14.54 -10.38
N TRP A 30 4.17 13.60 -11.31
CA TRP A 30 3.87 12.21 -10.98
C TRP A 30 5.06 11.53 -10.29
N GLY A 31 4.83 11.09 -9.05
CA GLY A 31 5.69 10.16 -8.31
C GLY A 31 5.03 8.78 -8.18
N LYS A 32 5.72 7.86 -7.51
CA LYS A 32 5.13 6.57 -7.11
C LYS A 32 5.79 6.08 -5.82
N THR A 33 5.04 5.27 -5.08
CA THR A 33 5.54 4.51 -3.93
C THR A 33 5.21 3.05 -4.15
N VAL A 34 6.17 2.16 -3.93
CA VAL A 34 6.02 0.70 -4.10
C VAL A 34 5.96 0.05 -2.73
N ILE A 35 4.81 -0.52 -2.42
CA ILE A 35 4.51 -1.18 -1.14
C ILE A 35 4.48 -2.70 -1.34
N GLU A 36 5.08 -3.44 -0.41
CA GLU A 36 5.11 -4.90 -0.42
C GLU A 36 4.70 -5.49 0.94
N TYR A 37 3.89 -6.55 0.92
CA TYR A 37 3.55 -7.32 2.11
C TYR A 37 3.84 -8.80 1.90
N LYS A 38 4.73 -9.35 2.74
CA LYS A 38 5.11 -10.78 2.76
C LYS A 38 4.66 -11.41 4.07
N THR A 39 4.05 -12.59 4.01
CA THR A 39 3.56 -13.28 5.20
C THR A 39 3.55 -14.80 5.01
N THR A 40 3.71 -15.54 6.11
CA THR A 40 3.49 -17.00 6.15
C THR A 40 2.00 -17.37 6.31
N LYS A 41 1.13 -16.39 6.61
CA LYS A 41 -0.32 -16.59 6.74
C LYS A 41 -1.03 -16.16 5.45
N THR A 42 -1.14 -17.10 4.51
CA THR A 42 -1.71 -16.87 3.17
C THR A 42 -3.15 -16.34 3.18
N SER A 43 -3.92 -16.61 4.24
CA SER A 43 -5.29 -16.10 4.43
C SER A 43 -5.42 -14.58 4.60
N ARG A 44 -4.31 -13.83 4.54
CA ARG A 44 -4.25 -12.37 4.57
C ARG A 44 -4.10 -11.74 3.18
N LEU A 45 -3.87 -12.56 2.15
CA LEU A 45 -3.72 -12.14 0.76
C LEU A 45 -4.84 -12.77 -0.08
N PRO A 46 -5.24 -12.17 -1.21
CA PRO A 46 -4.70 -10.95 -1.83
C PRO A 46 -5.13 -9.66 -1.12
N ILE A 47 -4.53 -8.53 -1.51
CA ILE A 47 -5.03 -7.20 -1.17
C ILE A 47 -6.30 -6.96 -1.97
N ILE A 48 -7.38 -6.54 -1.29
CA ILE A 48 -8.70 -6.33 -1.90
C ILE A 48 -9.15 -4.87 -1.90
N ASP A 49 -8.53 -4.02 -1.10
CA ASP A 49 -8.88 -2.61 -0.94
C ASP A 49 -7.67 -1.78 -0.53
N LEU A 50 -7.72 -0.47 -0.77
CA LEU A 50 -6.68 0.51 -0.44
C LEU A 50 -7.32 1.86 -0.06
N ALA A 51 -6.89 2.41 1.08
CA ALA A 51 -7.34 3.70 1.57
C ALA A 51 -6.17 4.70 1.64
N PRO A 52 -6.03 5.63 0.67
CA PRO A 52 -5.04 6.69 0.75
C PRO A 52 -5.49 7.76 1.76
N MET A 53 -4.55 8.39 2.46
CA MET A 53 -4.86 9.38 3.50
C MET A 53 -4.78 10.82 3.00
N ASP A 54 -3.78 11.15 2.19
CA ASP A 54 -3.53 12.52 1.69
C ASP A 54 -4.19 12.72 0.33
N VAL A 55 -5.53 12.78 0.34
CA VAL A 55 -6.37 12.98 -0.85
C VAL A 55 -7.59 13.84 -0.52
N GLY A 56 -8.19 14.47 -1.53
CA GLY A 56 -9.46 15.20 -1.43
C GLY A 56 -9.41 16.66 -1.86
N ALA A 57 -8.22 17.25 -1.99
CA ALA A 57 -8.07 18.57 -2.59
C ALA A 57 -8.19 18.52 -4.14
N PRO A 58 -8.56 19.63 -4.82
CA PRO A 58 -8.79 19.64 -6.27
C PRO A 58 -7.58 19.26 -7.14
N ASP A 59 -6.37 19.37 -6.60
CA ASP A 59 -5.09 19.11 -7.27
C ASP A 59 -4.43 17.79 -6.82
N GLN A 60 -5.14 16.98 -6.03
CA GLN A 60 -4.65 15.69 -5.56
C GLN A 60 -5.20 14.55 -6.42
N GLU A 61 -4.29 13.88 -7.13
CA GLU A 61 -4.59 12.76 -8.01
C GLU A 61 -3.75 11.54 -7.63
N PHE A 62 -4.30 10.34 -7.82
CA PHE A 62 -3.56 9.10 -7.62
C PHE A 62 -4.01 8.02 -8.59
N GLY A 63 -3.11 7.07 -8.85
CA GLY A 63 -3.40 5.86 -9.60
C GLY A 63 -2.85 4.64 -8.87
N ILE A 64 -3.42 3.46 -9.14
CA ILE A 64 -3.03 2.21 -8.49
C ILE A 64 -2.63 1.19 -9.54
N LYS A 65 -1.50 0.52 -9.32
CA LYS A 65 -1.09 -0.68 -10.06
C LYS A 65 -0.99 -1.86 -9.09
N ILE A 66 -1.92 -2.80 -9.20
CA ILE A 66 -1.96 -3.99 -8.35
C ILE A 66 -1.06 -5.07 -8.96
N GLY A 67 -0.05 -5.51 -8.21
CA GLY A 67 0.80 -6.64 -8.59
C GLY A 67 0.10 -7.99 -8.39
N PRO A 68 0.59 -9.08 -9.02
CA PRO A 68 0.06 -10.40 -8.77
C PRO A 68 0.30 -10.83 -7.32
N VAL A 69 -0.63 -11.58 -6.75
CA VAL A 69 -0.39 -12.33 -5.50
C VAL A 69 0.38 -13.61 -5.82
N CYS A 70 1.48 -13.84 -5.11
CA CYS A 70 2.33 -15.00 -5.31
C CYS A 70 2.26 -15.94 -4.09
N PHE A 71 2.11 -17.24 -4.35
CA PHE A 71 2.16 -18.29 -3.34
C PHE A 71 3.29 -19.27 -3.68
N LEU A 72 3.93 -19.82 -2.65
CA LEU A 72 4.94 -20.88 -2.74
C LEU A 72 4.40 -22.17 -2.12
#